data_AF-A0AAV7CPM8-F1
#
_entry.id   AF-A0AAV7CPM8-F1
#
_cell.length_a   1.000
_cell.length_b   1.000
_cell.length_c   1.000
_cell.angle_alpha   90.00
_cell.angle_beta   90.00
_cell.angle_gamma   90.00
#
_symmetry.space_group_name_H-M   'P 1'
#
loop_
_entity.id
_entity.type
_entity.pdbx_description
1 polymer ?
#
loop_
_entity_poly.entity_id
_entity_poly.type
_entity_poly.pdbx_seq_one_letter_code
_entity_poly.pdbx_strand_id
1 'polypeptide(L)'
;MMLSWLCALCLLCALCPGSSSRSLEWFTALVRTEYTEPLTNSTVLGTTESGRYGDSSPKESVQGLVGFPRDPGQLEGCHPDVHYAVPGMSARAMEEGEPWIALVARGGCTFKDKVVNAARRKASAVVIYNEAKNGNGTVPMAHLGTGNTVVIMVGYPKGMDIMELLRRNIPVKMIITVGTRHVQEFISGQSVVFVAIAFITMMIISLAWLIFYYIQRFLYTGAQYGNQGIRKETKKAIDQLQLHKVKKEEKGIDIEAENCAVCIESYKPKDVVRILPCKYVLIFLPSVSILIYKLVYFLFHHLIDYKLL
;
A
#
# COMPACT_ATOMS: atom_id res chain seq x y z
N MET A 1 12.88 15.73 -21.82
CA MET A 1 13.00 15.11 -20.48
C MET A 1 11.68 15.09 -19.71
N MET A 2 10.94 16.21 -19.55
CA MET A 2 9.68 16.21 -18.78
C MET A 2 8.56 15.32 -19.32
N LEU A 3 8.38 15.24 -20.64
CA LEU A 3 7.30 14.43 -21.22
C LEU A 3 7.50 12.93 -20.94
N SER A 4 8.76 12.49 -20.90
CA SER A 4 9.11 11.11 -20.55
C SER A 4 8.88 10.80 -19.07
N TRP A 5 9.08 11.77 -18.17
CA TRP A 5 8.76 11.63 -16.74
C TRP A 5 7.26 11.62 -16.46
N LEU A 6 6.48 12.42 -17.19
CA LEU A 6 5.00 12.40 -17.15
C LEU A 6 4.43 11.08 -17.69
N CYS A 7 5.00 10.56 -18.79
CA CYS A 7 4.63 9.24 -19.30
C CYS A 7 5.05 8.11 -18.34
N ALA A 8 6.21 8.20 -17.70
CA ALA A 8 6.65 7.23 -16.71
C ALA A 8 5.76 7.24 -15.45
N LEU A 9 5.33 8.41 -14.97
CA LEU A 9 4.36 8.53 -13.87
C LEU A 9 2.98 7.97 -14.27
N CYS A 10 2.51 8.23 -15.49
CA CYS A 10 1.27 7.65 -16.00
C CYS A 10 1.35 6.13 -16.14
N LEU A 11 2.49 5.60 -16.59
CA LEU A 11 2.76 4.16 -16.65
C LEU A 11 2.83 3.53 -15.26
N LEU A 12 3.44 4.21 -14.28
CA LEU A 12 3.46 3.78 -12.87
C LEU A 12 2.05 3.77 -12.24
N CYS A 13 1.18 4.73 -12.58
CA CYS A 13 -0.22 4.71 -12.14
C CYS A 13 -1.06 3.64 -12.85
N ALA A 14 -0.77 3.33 -14.11
CA ALA A 14 -1.46 2.28 -14.88
C ALA A 14 -0.98 0.86 -14.53
N LEU A 15 0.23 0.72 -13.98
CA LEU A 15 0.83 -0.54 -13.55
C LEU A 15 0.50 -0.90 -12.09
N CYS A 16 -0.31 -0.11 -11.38
CA CYS A 16 -0.88 -0.56 -10.12
C CYS A 16 -1.77 -1.77 -10.43
N PRO A 17 -1.40 -3.00 -10.02
CA PRO A 17 -2.30 -4.12 -10.15
C PRO A 17 -3.58 -3.72 -9.43
N GLY A 18 -4.73 -3.90 -10.08
CA GLY A 18 -6.03 -3.71 -9.44
C GLY A 18 -6.07 -4.59 -8.21
N SER A 19 -5.66 -4.02 -7.07
CA SER A 19 -5.74 -4.69 -5.78
C SER A 19 -7.23 -4.79 -5.55
N SER A 20 -7.74 -6.01 -5.73
CA SER A 20 -9.08 -6.41 -5.34
C SER A 20 -9.38 -5.75 -4.01
N SER A 21 -10.22 -4.71 -4.03
CA SER A 21 -10.77 -4.09 -2.84
C SER A 21 -11.49 -5.22 -2.11
N ARG A 22 -10.82 -5.82 -1.12
CA ARG A 22 -11.46 -6.79 -0.24
C ARG A 22 -12.37 -5.96 0.65
N SER A 23 -13.62 -5.79 0.23
CA SER A 23 -14.67 -5.36 1.15
C SER A 23 -14.67 -6.35 2.31
N LEU A 24 -14.56 -5.85 3.53
CA LEU A 24 -14.71 -6.71 4.70
C LEU A 24 -16.22 -6.88 4.91
N GLU A 25 -16.76 -7.89 4.21
CA GLU A 25 -18.15 -8.29 4.32
C GLU A 25 -18.33 -9.20 5.54
N TRP A 26 -19.29 -8.86 6.40
CA TRP A 26 -19.65 -9.69 7.55
C TRP A 26 -21.15 -9.64 7.81
N PHE A 27 -21.66 -10.68 8.46
CA PHE A 27 -23.09 -10.85 8.73
C PHE A 27 -23.30 -10.90 10.24
N THR A 28 -24.29 -10.15 10.73
CA THR A 28 -24.79 -10.36 12.09
C THR A 28 -25.60 -11.65 12.16
N ALA A 29 -25.79 -12.15 13.37
CA ALA A 29 -26.65 -13.27 13.67
C ALA A 29 -27.75 -12.82 14.63
N LEU A 30 -28.99 -13.10 14.24
CA LEU A 30 -30.14 -12.96 15.12
C LEU A 30 -30.25 -14.23 15.97
N VAL A 31 -30.06 -14.07 17.28
CA VAL A 31 -30.06 -15.17 18.24
C VAL A 31 -31.37 -15.12 19.02
N ARG A 32 -32.21 -16.14 18.79
CA ARG A 32 -33.45 -16.34 19.52
C ARG A 32 -33.26 -17.49 20.52
N THR A 33 -33.58 -17.24 21.77
CA THR A 33 -33.47 -18.18 22.89
C THR A 33 -34.85 -18.38 23.52
N GLU A 34 -35.19 -19.64 23.75
CA GLU A 34 -36.44 -20.07 24.36
C GLU A 34 -36.12 -21.02 25.51
N TYR A 35 -36.62 -20.72 26.70
CA TYR A 35 -36.48 -21.58 27.87
C TYR A 35 -37.72 -21.50 28.76
N THR A 36 -38.00 -22.56 29.51
CA THR A 36 -39.10 -22.60 30.46
C THR A 36 -38.56 -22.38 31.86
N GLU A 37 -39.09 -21.40 32.56
CA GLU A 37 -38.64 -21.05 33.90
C GLU A 37 -39.24 -22.04 34.93
N PRO A 38 -38.41 -22.71 35.76
CA PRO A 38 -38.89 -23.82 36.60
C PRO A 38 -39.85 -23.39 37.72
N LEU A 39 -39.77 -22.13 38.16
CA LEU A 39 -40.59 -21.62 39.28
C LEU A 39 -42.00 -21.22 38.85
N THR A 40 -42.14 -20.64 37.67
CA THR A 40 -43.39 -20.07 37.15
C THR A 40 -44.02 -20.94 36.06
N ASN A 41 -43.27 -21.92 35.53
CA ASN A 41 -43.60 -22.71 34.35
C ASN A 41 -43.97 -21.84 33.13
N SER A 42 -43.51 -20.59 33.10
CA SER A 42 -43.69 -19.68 31.97
C SER A 42 -42.54 -19.83 30.99
N THR A 43 -42.87 -19.83 29.70
CA THR A 43 -41.85 -19.87 28.64
C THR A 43 -41.38 -18.45 28.38
N VAL A 44 -40.08 -18.20 28.59
CA VAL A 44 -39.44 -16.92 28.34
C VAL A 44 -38.78 -16.97 26.96
N LEU A 45 -39.12 -15.98 26.14
CA LEU A 45 -38.57 -15.83 24.81
C LEU A 45 -37.71 -14.56 24.73
N GLY A 46 -36.44 -14.75 24.36
CA GLY A 46 -35.51 -13.65 24.09
C GLY A 46 -35.09 -13.66 22.63
N THR A 47 -35.19 -12.52 21.94
CA THR A 47 -34.68 -12.36 20.57
C THR A 47 -33.75 -11.17 20.52
N THR A 48 -32.49 -11.39 20.11
CA THR A 48 -31.46 -10.34 20.10
C THR A 48 -30.54 -10.49 18.89
N GLU A 49 -30.34 -9.42 18.12
CA GLU A 49 -29.31 -9.34 17.07
C GLU A 49 -27.95 -9.04 17.68
N SER A 50 -27.43 -10.00 18.46
CA SER A 50 -26.23 -9.84 19.29
C SER A 50 -25.06 -10.70 18.83
N GLY A 51 -25.23 -11.43 17.72
CA GLY A 51 -24.22 -12.34 17.19
C GLY A 51 -23.54 -11.82 15.92
N ARG A 52 -22.38 -12.37 15.60
CA ARG A 52 -21.65 -12.19 14.34
C ARG A 52 -21.24 -13.54 13.79
N TYR A 53 -21.54 -13.82 12.52
CA TYR A 53 -21.06 -15.04 11.86
C TYR A 53 -19.55 -14.99 11.68
N GLY A 54 -18.89 -16.15 11.85
CA GLY A 54 -17.50 -16.30 11.50
C GLY A 54 -17.27 -16.11 10.00
N ASP A 55 -16.04 -15.72 9.63
CA ASP A 55 -15.73 -15.26 8.27
C ASP A 55 -15.94 -16.38 7.25
N SER A 56 -15.60 -17.62 7.62
CA SER A 56 -15.77 -18.81 6.79
C SER A 56 -17.01 -19.65 7.14
N SER A 57 -17.85 -19.18 8.06
CA SER A 57 -19.06 -19.90 8.46
C SER A 57 -20.10 -19.89 7.33
N PRO A 58 -20.82 -21.01 7.09
CA PRO A 58 -22.05 -21.00 6.32
C PRO A 58 -23.02 -19.96 6.89
N LYS A 59 -23.75 -19.28 5.99
CA LYS A 59 -24.73 -18.24 6.32
C LYS A 59 -26.13 -18.83 6.19
N GLU A 60 -26.43 -19.80 7.05
CA GLU A 60 -27.68 -20.54 7.08
C GLU A 60 -28.30 -20.50 8.49
N SER A 61 -29.60 -20.77 8.57
CA SER A 61 -30.30 -20.81 9.86
C SER A 61 -30.22 -22.20 10.48
N VAL A 62 -29.99 -22.25 11.79
CA VAL A 62 -29.82 -23.49 12.54
C VAL A 62 -30.52 -23.39 13.90
N GLN A 63 -31.08 -24.50 14.37
CA GLN A 63 -31.76 -24.58 15.65
C GLN A 63 -31.38 -25.85 16.40
N GLY A 64 -31.38 -25.78 17.73
CA GLY A 64 -31.08 -26.93 18.58
C GLY A 64 -31.07 -26.58 20.07
N LEU A 65 -30.95 -27.60 20.92
CA LEU A 65 -30.71 -27.41 22.35
C LEU A 65 -29.26 -26.95 22.57
N VAL A 66 -29.05 -26.08 23.54
CA VAL A 66 -27.71 -25.55 23.83
C VAL A 66 -26.98 -26.48 24.79
N GLY A 67 -25.76 -26.86 24.41
CA GLY A 67 -24.83 -27.62 25.25
C GLY A 67 -23.63 -26.79 25.67
N PHE A 68 -22.99 -27.17 26.76
CA PHE A 68 -21.78 -26.55 27.26
C PHE A 68 -20.75 -27.60 27.70
N PRO A 69 -19.44 -27.32 27.70
CA PRO A 69 -18.44 -28.22 28.25
C PRO A 69 -18.74 -28.54 29.72
N ARG A 70 -18.75 -29.84 30.07
CA ARG A 70 -19.11 -30.32 31.41
C ARG A 70 -18.13 -29.85 32.48
N ASP A 71 -16.85 -29.74 32.12
CA ASP A 71 -15.79 -29.39 33.04
C ASP A 71 -15.72 -27.87 33.28
N PRO A 72 -15.91 -27.38 34.53
CA PRO A 72 -15.99 -25.94 34.82
C PRO A 72 -14.72 -25.16 34.46
N GLY A 73 -13.57 -25.82 34.45
CA GLY A 73 -12.28 -25.24 34.09
C GLY A 73 -11.91 -25.37 32.61
N GLN A 74 -12.80 -25.91 31.77
CA GLN A 74 -12.56 -26.10 30.33
C GLN A 74 -13.75 -25.66 29.48
N LEU A 75 -14.39 -24.55 29.86
CA LEU A 75 -15.52 -23.95 29.12
C LEU A 75 -15.12 -23.49 27.71
N GLU A 76 -13.81 -23.39 27.46
CA GLU A 76 -13.21 -23.04 26.17
C GLU A 76 -13.34 -24.15 25.13
N GLY A 77 -13.52 -25.42 25.52
CA GLY A 77 -13.63 -26.55 24.58
C GLY A 77 -12.35 -26.86 23.79
N CYS A 78 -11.18 -26.60 24.39
CA CYS A 78 -9.88 -26.76 23.71
C CYS A 78 -9.38 -28.21 23.63
N HIS A 79 -9.77 -29.06 24.58
CA HIS A 79 -9.34 -30.45 24.59
C HIS A 79 -10.11 -31.26 23.54
N PRO A 80 -9.44 -32.13 22.75
CA PRO A 80 -10.12 -32.96 21.75
C PRO A 80 -11.15 -33.92 22.36
N ASP A 81 -10.91 -34.36 23.60
CA ASP A 81 -11.82 -35.25 24.33
C ASP A 81 -12.87 -34.51 25.16
N VAL A 82 -13.11 -33.22 24.90
CA VAL A 82 -14.13 -32.45 25.63
C VAL A 82 -15.49 -33.16 25.59
N HIS A 83 -16.13 -33.22 26.76
CA HIS A 83 -17.48 -33.75 26.92
C HIS A 83 -18.46 -32.60 27.09
N TYR A 84 -19.50 -32.59 26.26
CA TYR A 84 -20.58 -31.60 26.35
C TYR A 84 -21.75 -32.16 27.15
N ALA A 85 -22.32 -31.32 28.00
CA ALA A 85 -23.60 -31.57 28.66
C ALA A 85 -24.67 -30.71 27.97
N VAL A 86 -25.78 -31.34 27.57
CA VAL A 86 -26.92 -30.69 26.93
C VAL A 86 -28.15 -30.93 27.81
N PRO A 87 -28.54 -29.96 28.66
CA PRO A 87 -29.72 -30.11 29.49
C PRO A 87 -30.98 -30.38 28.65
N GLY A 88 -31.77 -31.37 29.05
CA GLY A 88 -32.97 -31.81 28.33
C GLY A 88 -32.72 -32.77 27.16
N MET A 89 -31.47 -33.12 26.86
CA MET A 89 -31.12 -34.12 25.83
C MET A 89 -30.44 -35.34 26.46
N SER A 90 -30.85 -36.54 26.05
CA SER A 90 -30.19 -37.77 26.48
C SER A 90 -28.90 -38.02 25.70
N ALA A 91 -27.96 -38.76 26.28
CA ALA A 91 -26.73 -39.14 25.57
C ALA A 91 -27.02 -39.92 24.27
N ARG A 92 -28.09 -40.75 24.27
CA ARG A 92 -28.53 -41.50 23.08
C ARG A 92 -29.05 -40.57 21.98
N ALA A 93 -29.89 -39.61 22.34
CA ALA A 93 -30.41 -38.61 21.40
C ALA A 93 -29.27 -37.80 20.74
N MET A 94 -28.25 -37.45 21.52
CA MET A 94 -27.06 -36.77 21.01
C MET A 94 -26.24 -37.67 20.06
N GLU A 95 -26.13 -38.98 20.34
CA GLU A 95 -25.46 -39.95 19.47
C GLU A 95 -26.24 -40.23 18.18
N GLU A 96 -27.57 -40.29 18.26
CA GLU A 96 -28.53 -40.43 17.16
C GLU A 96 -28.53 -39.21 16.23
N GLY A 97 -27.94 -38.09 16.67
CA GLY A 97 -27.74 -36.90 15.85
C GLY A 97 -28.86 -35.88 15.95
N GLU A 98 -29.58 -35.84 17.07
CA GLU A 98 -30.48 -34.71 17.35
C GLU A 98 -29.71 -33.39 17.33
N PRO A 99 -30.26 -32.34 16.71
CA PRO A 99 -29.55 -31.09 16.52
C PRO A 99 -29.35 -30.34 17.85
N TRP A 100 -28.09 -30.03 18.14
CA TRP A 100 -27.68 -29.27 19.32
C TRP A 100 -26.58 -28.27 18.97
N ILE A 101 -26.45 -27.25 19.82
CA ILE A 101 -25.59 -26.09 19.60
C ILE A 101 -24.58 -26.00 20.74
N ALA A 102 -23.29 -26.00 20.43
CA ALA A 102 -22.24 -25.90 21.43
C ALA A 102 -22.00 -24.44 21.83
N LEU A 103 -22.11 -24.12 23.12
CA LEU A 103 -21.74 -22.84 23.70
C LEU A 103 -20.36 -22.95 24.37
N VAL A 104 -19.38 -22.19 23.88
CA VAL A 104 -17.99 -22.23 24.36
C VAL A 104 -17.43 -20.84 24.64
N ALA A 105 -16.53 -20.75 25.62
CA ALA A 105 -15.85 -19.52 25.98
C ALA A 105 -14.76 -19.16 24.95
N ARG A 106 -14.59 -17.85 24.69
CA ARG A 106 -13.41 -17.34 23.98
C ARG A 106 -12.17 -17.44 24.87
N GLY A 107 -11.05 -17.88 24.29
CA GLY A 107 -9.75 -18.00 24.97
C GLY A 107 -9.17 -19.41 24.88
N GLY A 108 -7.97 -19.62 25.44
CA GLY A 108 -7.30 -20.93 25.56
C GLY A 108 -6.70 -21.51 24.28
N CYS A 109 -7.45 -21.52 23.17
CA CYS A 109 -7.07 -22.11 21.89
C CYS A 109 -7.68 -21.33 20.71
N THR A 110 -7.36 -21.73 19.47
CA THR A 110 -7.84 -21.04 18.27
C THR A 110 -9.34 -21.25 18.05
N PHE A 111 -10.00 -20.36 17.31
CA PHE A 111 -11.41 -20.54 16.94
C PHE A 111 -11.63 -21.83 16.15
N LYS A 112 -10.68 -22.19 15.29
CA LYS A 112 -10.73 -23.43 14.50
C LYS A 112 -10.78 -24.66 15.40
N ASP A 113 -9.90 -24.74 16.41
CA ASP A 113 -9.81 -25.93 17.27
C ASP A 113 -11.11 -26.15 18.05
N LYS A 114 -11.69 -25.08 18.59
CA LYS A 114 -12.99 -25.11 19.28
C LYS A 114 -14.09 -25.67 18.38
N VAL A 115 -14.16 -25.17 17.16
CA VAL A 115 -15.19 -25.57 16.20
C VAL A 115 -14.99 -27.02 15.77
N VAL A 116 -13.75 -27.44 15.50
CA VAL A 116 -13.43 -28.83 15.15
C VAL A 116 -13.78 -29.78 16.29
N ASN A 117 -13.44 -29.44 17.54
CA ASN A 117 -13.74 -30.26 18.70
C ASN A 117 -15.25 -30.39 18.93
N ALA A 118 -16.01 -29.30 18.80
CA ALA A 118 -17.47 -29.35 18.88
C ALA A 118 -18.10 -30.14 17.73
N ALA A 119 -17.63 -29.94 16.50
CA ALA A 119 -18.11 -30.64 15.31
C ALA A 119 -17.86 -32.16 15.40
N ARG A 120 -16.74 -32.59 16.01
CA ARG A 120 -16.46 -34.02 16.31
C ARG A 120 -17.51 -34.66 17.22
N ARG A 121 -18.18 -33.86 18.05
CA ARG A 121 -19.28 -34.29 18.92
C ARG A 121 -20.66 -34.12 18.24
N LYS A 122 -20.69 -33.95 16.91
CA LYS A 122 -21.89 -33.76 16.10
C LYS A 122 -22.71 -32.50 16.44
N ALA A 123 -22.05 -31.44 16.91
CA ALA A 123 -22.72 -30.14 17.08
C ALA A 123 -23.16 -29.58 15.72
N SER A 124 -24.42 -29.16 15.61
CA SER A 124 -24.95 -28.52 14.39
C SER A 124 -24.43 -27.09 14.23
N ALA A 125 -24.17 -26.41 15.34
CA ALA A 125 -23.58 -25.08 15.36
C ALA A 125 -22.71 -24.85 16.60
N VAL A 126 -21.83 -23.85 16.51
CA VAL A 126 -20.92 -23.45 17.58
C VAL A 126 -21.07 -21.96 17.86
N VAL A 127 -21.40 -21.65 19.10
CA VAL A 127 -21.56 -20.29 19.62
C VAL A 127 -20.38 -20.00 20.54
N ILE A 128 -19.56 -19.03 20.16
CA ILE A 128 -18.40 -18.60 20.93
C ILE A 128 -18.76 -17.29 21.63
N TYR A 129 -18.88 -17.28 22.95
CA TYR A 129 -19.12 -16.02 23.65
C TYR A 129 -17.79 -15.32 23.97
N ASN A 130 -17.80 -14.00 23.82
CA ASN A 130 -16.60 -13.17 23.96
C ASN A 130 -16.12 -13.08 25.42
N GLU A 131 -14.96 -12.47 25.66
CA GLU A 131 -14.42 -12.21 27.00
C GLU A 131 -15.12 -11.04 27.69
N ALA A 132 -15.14 -11.02 29.03
CA ALA A 132 -15.81 -9.99 29.84
C ALA A 132 -15.42 -8.55 29.47
N LYS A 133 -14.14 -8.33 29.17
CA LYS A 133 -13.58 -7.01 28.79
C LYS A 133 -14.19 -6.42 27.51
N ASN A 134 -14.77 -7.26 26.65
CA ASN A 134 -15.33 -6.84 25.36
C ASN A 134 -16.83 -6.49 25.45
N GLY A 135 -17.51 -6.72 26.58
CA GLY A 135 -18.93 -6.43 26.75
C GLY A 135 -19.79 -7.03 25.62
N ASN A 136 -20.57 -6.19 24.94
CA ASN A 136 -21.42 -6.57 23.82
C ASN A 136 -20.68 -6.66 22.47
N GLY A 137 -19.40 -6.31 22.42
CA GLY A 137 -18.62 -6.33 21.20
C GLY A 137 -18.36 -7.76 20.70
N THR A 138 -18.36 -7.93 19.38
CA THR A 138 -17.92 -9.17 18.70
C THR A 138 -16.69 -8.88 17.86
N VAL A 139 -15.87 -9.91 17.62
CA VAL A 139 -14.68 -9.81 16.75
C VAL A 139 -14.84 -10.73 15.54
N PRO A 140 -14.18 -10.42 14.40
CA PRO A 140 -14.12 -11.36 13.28
C PRO A 140 -13.44 -12.67 13.74
N MET A 141 -13.96 -13.79 13.24
CA MET A 141 -13.42 -15.11 13.56
C MET A 141 -12.95 -15.78 12.28
N ALA A 142 -11.65 -15.98 12.18
CA ALA A 142 -11.05 -16.82 11.16
C ALA A 142 -11.05 -18.28 11.61
N HIS A 143 -11.76 -19.15 10.88
CA HIS A 143 -11.85 -20.57 11.18
C HIS A 143 -11.90 -21.41 9.89
N LEU A 144 -10.95 -21.15 8.98
CA LEU A 144 -10.87 -21.86 7.71
C LEU A 144 -10.69 -23.38 7.90
N GLY A 145 -11.44 -24.16 7.13
CA GLY A 145 -11.36 -25.62 7.13
C GLY A 145 -12.18 -26.31 8.23
N THR A 146 -13.23 -25.67 8.75
CA THR A 146 -14.17 -26.26 9.72
C THR A 146 -15.42 -26.89 9.11
N GLY A 147 -15.45 -27.05 7.77
CA GLY A 147 -16.58 -27.66 7.06
C GLY A 147 -17.86 -26.81 7.11
N ASN A 148 -19.01 -27.49 7.15
CA ASN A 148 -20.35 -26.87 7.07
C ASN A 148 -20.95 -26.52 8.45
N THR A 149 -20.15 -26.52 9.52
CA THR A 149 -20.66 -26.14 10.84
C THR A 149 -20.87 -24.63 10.92
N VAL A 150 -22.07 -24.21 11.33
CA VAL A 150 -22.38 -22.79 11.55
C VAL A 150 -21.64 -22.30 12.80
N VAL A 151 -20.93 -21.19 12.68
CA VAL A 151 -20.15 -20.60 13.78
C VAL A 151 -20.52 -19.13 13.94
N ILE A 152 -20.95 -18.76 15.15
CA ILE A 152 -21.25 -17.37 15.50
C ILE A 152 -20.52 -16.96 16.79
N MET A 153 -20.16 -15.69 16.88
CA MET A 153 -19.69 -15.07 18.11
C MET A 153 -20.79 -14.23 18.72
N VAL A 154 -20.99 -14.34 20.02
CA VAL A 154 -21.90 -13.46 20.78
C VAL A 154 -21.11 -12.63 21.80
N GLY A 155 -21.66 -11.50 22.20
CA GLY A 155 -21.12 -10.70 23.31
C GLY A 155 -21.06 -11.49 24.62
N TYR A 156 -20.20 -11.07 25.54
CA TYR A 156 -20.02 -11.74 26.84
C TYR A 156 -21.31 -11.78 27.67
N PRO A 157 -22.05 -10.66 27.87
CA PRO A 157 -23.27 -10.68 28.67
C PRO A 157 -24.29 -11.70 28.14
N LYS A 158 -24.55 -11.68 26.83
CA LYS A 158 -25.49 -12.62 26.20
C LYS A 158 -25.08 -14.08 26.38
N GLY A 159 -23.79 -14.39 26.21
CA GLY A 159 -23.28 -15.75 26.40
C GLY A 159 -23.38 -16.21 27.85
N MET A 160 -23.09 -15.32 28.79
CA MET A 160 -23.19 -15.60 30.22
C MET A 160 -24.64 -15.78 30.70
N ASP A 161 -25.59 -15.01 30.19
CA ASP A 161 -27.01 -15.18 30.49
C ASP A 161 -27.48 -16.61 30.15
N ILE A 162 -27.07 -17.10 28.98
CA ILE A 162 -27.39 -18.47 28.54
C ILE A 162 -26.63 -19.50 29.38
N MET A 163 -25.34 -19.27 29.64
CA MET A 163 -24.52 -20.19 30.44
C MET A 163 -25.06 -20.37 31.86
N GLU A 164 -25.57 -19.30 32.48
CA GLU A 164 -26.16 -19.34 33.82
C GLU A 164 -27.43 -20.21 33.86
N LEU A 165 -28.27 -20.13 32.84
CA LEU A 165 -29.44 -21.01 32.70
C LEU A 165 -29.02 -22.49 32.57
N LEU A 166 -28.01 -22.76 31.75
CA LEU A 166 -27.51 -24.12 31.53
C LEU A 166 -26.88 -24.73 32.80
N ARG A 167 -26.15 -23.92 33.59
CA ARG A 167 -25.60 -24.35 34.89
C ARG A 167 -26.66 -24.72 35.91
N ARG A 168 -27.83 -24.08 35.84
CA ARG A 168 -29.02 -24.42 36.63
C ARG A 168 -29.78 -25.62 36.08
N ASN A 169 -29.24 -26.30 35.06
CA ASN A 169 -29.84 -27.44 34.38
C ASN A 169 -31.20 -27.10 33.73
N ILE A 170 -31.37 -25.84 33.29
CA ILE A 170 -32.56 -25.40 32.55
C ILE A 170 -32.28 -25.61 31.05
N PRO A 171 -33.11 -26.39 30.33
CA PRO A 171 -32.95 -26.59 28.91
C PRO A 171 -33.23 -25.29 28.15
N VAL A 172 -32.25 -24.85 27.36
CA VAL A 172 -32.38 -23.68 26.48
C VAL A 172 -32.39 -24.14 25.05
N LYS A 173 -33.44 -23.80 24.30
CA LYS A 173 -33.50 -23.96 22.85
C LYS A 173 -33.03 -22.67 22.20
N MET A 174 -32.11 -22.80 21.26
CA MET A 174 -31.59 -21.66 20.50
C MET A 174 -31.88 -21.82 19.02
N ILE A 175 -32.24 -20.71 18.39
CA ILE A 175 -32.44 -20.57 16.94
C ILE A 175 -31.54 -19.42 16.49
N ILE A 176 -30.65 -19.72 15.56
CA ILE A 176 -29.72 -18.78 14.95
C ILE A 176 -30.23 -18.53 13.53
N THR A 177 -30.49 -17.28 13.19
CA THR A 177 -30.84 -16.88 11.83
C THR A 177 -29.86 -15.85 11.30
N VAL A 178 -29.76 -15.75 9.98
CA VAL A 178 -28.92 -14.74 9.32
C VAL A 178 -29.52 -13.36 9.56
N GLY A 179 -28.70 -12.43 10.06
CA GLY A 179 -29.10 -11.05 10.31
C GLY A 179 -28.72 -10.13 9.16
N THR A 180 -28.42 -8.88 9.50
CA THR A 180 -28.00 -7.84 8.57
C THR A 180 -26.62 -8.11 7.96
N ARG A 181 -26.49 -7.76 6.67
CA ARG A 181 -25.24 -7.79 5.92
C ARG A 181 -24.54 -6.45 6.08
N HIS A 182 -23.34 -6.46 6.64
CA HIS A 182 -22.48 -5.30 6.72
C HIS A 182 -21.35 -5.43 5.72
N VAL A 183 -21.22 -4.45 4.85
CA VAL A 183 -20.10 -4.34 3.93
C VAL A 183 -19.27 -3.15 4.41
N GLN A 184 -18.12 -3.42 5.04
CA GLN A 184 -17.14 -2.36 5.23
C GLN A 184 -16.40 -2.19 3.91
N GLU A 185 -16.93 -1.30 3.08
CA GLU A 185 -16.26 -0.87 1.86
C GLU A 185 -15.01 -0.07 2.24
N PHE A 186 -13.83 -0.64 2.08
CA PHE A 186 -12.56 0.10 2.08
C PHE A 186 -12.41 0.99 0.82
N ILE A 187 -13.52 1.51 0.29
CA ILE A 187 -13.58 2.28 -0.95
C ILE A 187 -12.85 3.63 -0.86
N SER A 188 -12.54 4.13 0.34
CA SER A 188 -11.89 5.43 0.49
C SER A 188 -10.41 5.39 0.85
N GLY A 189 -9.84 4.27 1.30
CA GLY A 189 -8.41 4.24 1.69
C GLY A 189 -7.49 4.40 0.48
N GLN A 190 -7.57 3.49 -0.48
CA GLN A 190 -6.73 3.55 -1.68
C GLN A 190 -7.15 4.67 -2.64
N SER A 191 -8.44 4.97 -2.75
CA SER A 191 -8.92 6.06 -3.62
C SER A 191 -8.45 7.43 -3.10
N VAL A 192 -8.57 7.70 -1.79
CA VAL A 192 -8.08 8.97 -1.20
C VAL A 192 -6.56 9.05 -1.25
N VAL A 193 -5.84 7.94 -1.00
CA VAL A 193 -4.37 7.91 -1.09
C VAL A 193 -3.91 8.16 -2.53
N PHE A 194 -4.59 7.58 -3.53
CA PHE A 194 -4.29 7.82 -4.94
C PHE A 194 -4.50 9.30 -5.32
N VAL A 195 -5.61 9.90 -4.90
CA VAL A 195 -5.90 11.33 -5.12
C VAL A 195 -4.85 12.21 -4.42
N ALA A 196 -4.48 11.91 -3.17
CA ALA A 196 -3.48 12.66 -2.42
C ALA A 196 -2.09 12.61 -3.06
N ILE A 197 -1.66 11.43 -3.55
CA ILE A 197 -0.38 11.28 -4.26
C ILE A 197 -0.38 12.12 -5.54
N ALA A 198 -1.47 12.14 -6.31
CA ALA A 198 -1.59 12.96 -7.51
C ALA A 198 -1.44 14.47 -7.20
N PHE A 199 -2.09 14.96 -6.14
CA PHE A 199 -1.94 16.37 -5.71
C PHE A 199 -0.50 16.72 -5.30
N ILE A 200 0.15 15.85 -4.52
CA ILE A 200 1.53 16.08 -4.06
C ILE A 200 2.50 16.11 -5.24
N THR A 201 2.36 15.18 -6.19
CA THR A 201 3.24 15.14 -7.38
C THR A 201 3.09 16.39 -8.25
N MET A 202 1.86 16.86 -8.48
CA MET A 202 1.61 18.11 -9.22
C MET A 202 2.21 19.34 -8.52
N MET A 203 2.16 19.39 -7.19
CA MET A 203 2.76 20.45 -6.40
C MET A 203 4.29 20.45 -6.54
N ILE A 204 4.93 19.28 -6.43
CA ILE A 204 6.39 19.14 -6.57
C ILE A 204 6.86 19.53 -7.97
N ILE A 205 6.16 19.09 -9.03
CA ILE A 205 6.50 19.45 -10.42
C ILE A 205 6.43 20.97 -10.62
N SER A 206 5.39 21.62 -10.08
CA SER A 206 5.22 23.07 -10.16
C SER A 206 6.33 23.84 -9.43
N LEU A 207 6.72 23.38 -8.24
CA LEU A 207 7.82 23.97 -7.47
C LEU A 207 9.17 23.80 -8.17
N ALA A 208 9.46 22.62 -8.71
CA ALA A 208 10.68 22.36 -9.46
C ALA A 208 10.81 23.28 -10.69
N TRP A 209 9.69 23.54 -11.38
CA TRP A 209 9.62 24.50 -12.49
C TRP A 209 9.96 25.92 -12.09
N LEU A 210 9.40 26.40 -10.98
CA LEU A 210 9.66 27.73 -10.48
C LEU A 210 11.13 27.91 -10.07
N ILE A 211 11.70 26.92 -9.39
CA ILE A 211 13.11 26.94 -8.99
C ILE A 211 14.01 26.98 -10.24
N PHE A 212 13.74 26.13 -11.23
CA PHE A 212 14.50 26.10 -12.47
C PHE A 212 14.39 27.43 -13.24
N TYR A 213 13.18 27.98 -13.37
CA TYR A 213 12.96 29.29 -13.98
C TYR A 213 13.75 30.39 -13.28
N TYR A 214 13.75 30.39 -11.94
CA TYR A 214 14.48 31.39 -11.15
C TYR A 214 15.99 31.29 -11.32
N ILE A 215 16.55 30.06 -11.26
CA ILE A 215 17.98 29.82 -11.46
C ILE A 215 18.41 30.18 -12.89
N GLN A 216 17.64 29.76 -13.91
CA GLN A 216 17.88 30.13 -15.29
C GLN A 216 17.84 31.64 -15.48
N ARG A 217 16.84 32.32 -14.89
CA ARG A 217 16.73 33.77 -14.95
C ARG A 217 17.94 34.44 -14.30
N PHE A 218 18.37 33.97 -13.13
CA PHE A 218 19.54 34.53 -12.44
C PHE A 218 20.84 34.35 -13.24
N LEU A 219 21.09 33.16 -13.79
CA LEU A 219 22.29 32.87 -14.58
C LEU A 219 22.29 33.64 -15.92
N TYR A 220 21.14 33.76 -16.58
CA TYR A 220 21.01 34.48 -17.84
C TYR A 220 21.19 35.99 -17.67
N THR A 221 20.60 36.56 -16.61
CA THR A 221 20.74 38.00 -16.31
C THR A 221 22.10 38.32 -15.68
N GLY A 222 22.70 37.38 -14.93
CA GLY A 222 24.03 37.51 -14.33
C GLY A 222 25.19 37.41 -15.32
N ALA A 223 25.02 36.72 -16.45
CA ALA A 223 25.99 36.69 -17.54
C ALA A 223 26.26 38.09 -18.15
N GLN A 224 25.30 39.01 -18.06
CA GLN A 224 25.49 40.41 -18.48
C GLN A 224 26.48 41.17 -17.57
N TYR A 225 26.60 40.82 -16.30
CA TYR A 225 27.55 41.44 -15.36
C TYR A 225 28.95 40.83 -15.45
N GLY A 226 29.07 39.51 -15.64
CA GLY A 226 30.37 38.83 -15.78
C GLY A 226 31.11 39.17 -17.09
N ASN A 227 30.39 39.31 -18.21
CA ASN A 227 31.01 39.58 -19.51
C ASN A 227 31.61 41.00 -19.62
N GLN A 228 31.14 41.99 -18.85
CA GLN A 228 31.70 43.34 -18.88
C GLN A 228 33.08 43.43 -18.23
N GLY A 229 33.36 42.61 -17.21
CA GLY A 229 34.68 42.54 -16.57
C GLY A 229 35.73 41.96 -17.50
N ILE A 230 35.43 40.82 -18.12
CA ILE A 230 36.32 40.13 -19.07
C ILE A 230 36.59 41.02 -20.29
N ARG A 231 35.57 41.72 -20.84
CA ARG A 231 35.75 42.64 -21.98
C ARG A 231 36.69 43.81 -21.68
N LYS A 232 36.68 44.31 -20.43
CA LYS A 232 37.56 45.41 -19.99
C LYS A 232 39.01 44.95 -19.86
N GLU A 233 39.22 43.75 -19.32
CA GLU A 233 40.52 43.09 -19.22
C GLU A 233 41.11 42.80 -20.62
N THR A 234 40.31 42.26 -21.56
CA THR A 234 40.79 41.94 -22.92
C THR A 234 41.10 43.19 -23.75
N LYS A 235 40.37 44.30 -23.58
CA LYS A 235 40.61 45.55 -24.31
C LYS A 235 41.94 46.19 -23.94
N LYS A 236 42.38 46.06 -22.67
CA LYS A 236 43.70 46.53 -22.22
C LYS A 236 44.84 45.71 -22.80
N ALA A 237 44.67 44.40 -22.95
CA ALA A 237 45.70 43.52 -23.51
C ALA A 237 45.89 43.69 -25.04
N ILE A 238 44.85 44.10 -25.78
CA ILE A 238 44.91 44.29 -27.23
C ILE A 238 45.64 45.59 -27.63
N ASP A 239 45.57 46.63 -26.81
CA ASP A 239 46.17 47.94 -27.10
C ASP A 239 47.71 47.96 -26.98
N GLN A 240 48.30 46.91 -26.39
CA GLN A 240 49.75 46.76 -26.21
C GLN A 240 50.46 46.01 -27.36
N LEU A 241 49.74 45.58 -28.41
CA LEU A 241 50.33 44.87 -29.55
C LEU A 241 51.06 45.83 -30.51
N GLN A 242 52.36 45.61 -30.72
CA GLN A 242 53.19 46.45 -31.59
C GLN A 242 52.80 46.31 -33.08
N LEU A 243 52.60 47.45 -33.74
CA LEU A 243 52.30 47.54 -35.17
C LEU A 243 53.58 47.42 -36.00
N HIS A 244 53.66 46.42 -36.88
CA HIS A 244 54.74 46.31 -37.87
C HIS A 244 54.21 46.67 -39.27
N LYS A 245 54.97 47.45 -40.05
CA LYS A 245 54.64 47.77 -41.45
C LYS A 245 55.50 46.93 -42.37
N VAL A 246 54.88 46.21 -43.29
CA VAL A 246 55.56 45.39 -44.30
C VAL A 246 56.34 46.32 -45.25
N LYS A 247 57.68 46.29 -45.15
CA LYS A 247 58.59 46.82 -46.18
C LYS A 247 59.17 45.63 -46.96
N LYS A 248 59.15 45.74 -48.28
CA LYS A 248 59.65 44.73 -49.21
C LYS A 248 61.14 44.99 -49.45
N GLU A 249 62.01 44.03 -49.15
CA GLU A 249 63.20 43.73 -49.96
C GLU A 249 63.94 42.47 -49.49
N GLU A 250 64.22 41.65 -50.49
CA GLU A 250 65.17 40.53 -50.65
C GLU A 250 65.38 39.47 -49.54
N LYS A 251 64.98 38.24 -49.94
CA LYS A 251 65.55 36.94 -49.61
C LYS A 251 65.66 36.57 -48.13
N GLY A 252 64.65 35.82 -47.71
CA GLY A 252 64.80 34.77 -46.70
C GLY A 252 63.68 34.81 -45.67
N ILE A 253 63.02 33.65 -45.52
CA ILE A 253 62.11 33.27 -44.44
C ILE A 253 60.62 33.50 -44.76
N ASP A 254 60.07 32.47 -45.41
CA ASP A 254 58.80 31.81 -45.13
C ASP A 254 57.78 32.57 -44.26
N ILE A 255 56.80 33.19 -44.92
CA ILE A 255 55.50 33.53 -44.33
C ILE A 255 54.44 33.14 -45.36
N GLU A 256 54.06 31.85 -45.34
CA GLU A 256 52.82 31.33 -45.93
C GLU A 256 51.58 32.03 -45.31
N ALA A 257 51.29 33.25 -45.75
CA ALA A 257 50.03 33.93 -45.49
C ALA A 257 49.81 35.02 -46.54
N GLU A 258 49.70 34.61 -47.80
CA GLU A 258 49.56 35.52 -48.94
C GLU A 258 48.19 36.21 -48.97
N ASN A 259 47.19 35.64 -48.28
CA ASN A 259 45.82 36.15 -48.20
C ASN A 259 45.38 36.47 -46.76
N CYS A 260 44.54 37.49 -46.62
CA CYS A 260 43.89 37.85 -45.38
C CYS A 260 42.94 36.74 -44.91
N ALA A 261 43.15 36.18 -43.71
CA ALA A 261 42.31 35.09 -43.21
C ALA A 261 40.81 35.44 -43.02
N VAL A 262 40.47 36.73 -42.98
CA VAL A 262 39.09 37.21 -42.82
C VAL A 262 38.43 37.53 -44.16
N CYS A 263 39.16 38.24 -45.03
CA CYS A 263 38.63 38.71 -46.32
C CYS A 263 39.03 37.81 -47.49
N ILE A 264 39.94 36.87 -47.28
CA ILE A 264 40.51 35.91 -48.26
C ILE A 264 41.15 36.59 -49.49
N GLU A 265 41.38 37.91 -49.45
CA GLU A 265 42.05 38.66 -50.51
C GLU A 265 43.56 38.77 -50.27
N SER A 266 44.33 38.84 -51.35
CA SER A 266 45.79 38.94 -51.32
C SER A 266 46.27 40.31 -50.85
N TYR A 267 47.27 40.32 -49.96
CA TYR A 267 47.80 41.57 -49.40
C TYR A 267 48.45 42.46 -50.45
N LYS A 268 48.13 43.75 -50.47
CA LYS A 268 48.74 44.72 -51.40
C LYS A 268 49.93 45.43 -50.74
N PRO A 269 50.96 45.83 -51.51
CA PRO A 269 52.12 46.51 -50.94
C PRO A 269 51.70 47.85 -50.30
N LYS A 270 52.13 48.06 -49.03
CA LYS A 270 51.81 49.17 -48.09
C LYS A 270 50.64 48.94 -47.12
N ASP A 271 50.01 47.76 -47.11
CA ASP A 271 48.98 47.46 -46.12
C ASP A 271 49.54 47.31 -44.70
N VAL A 272 48.83 47.87 -43.71
CA VAL A 272 49.20 47.81 -42.29
C VAL A 272 48.53 46.58 -41.68
N VAL A 273 49.26 45.46 -41.67
CA VAL A 273 48.80 44.18 -41.10
C VAL A 273 49.25 44.02 -39.66
N ARG A 274 48.36 43.49 -38.81
CA ARG A 274 48.70 43.05 -37.45
C ARG A 274 48.88 41.54 -37.46
N ILE A 275 50.11 41.09 -37.28
CA ILE A 275 50.42 39.66 -37.17
C ILE A 275 50.07 39.25 -35.73
N LEU A 276 49.09 38.36 -35.58
CA LEU A 276 48.81 37.75 -34.29
C LEU A 276 49.93 36.74 -33.98
N PRO A 277 50.52 36.74 -32.77
CA PRO A 277 51.45 35.69 -32.38
C PRO A 277 50.64 34.39 -32.20
N CYS A 278 50.53 33.62 -33.27
CA CYS A 278 49.97 32.29 -33.23
C CYS A 278 50.94 31.39 -32.47
N LYS A 279 50.60 31.09 -31.21
CA LYS A 279 51.19 29.94 -30.52
C LYS A 279 50.26 29.29 -29.50
N TYR A 280 48.98 29.07 -29.83
CA TYR A 280 48.10 28.33 -28.93
C TYR A 280 47.13 27.43 -29.69
N VAL A 281 47.27 26.14 -29.42
CA VAL A 281 46.42 25.02 -29.81
C VAL A 281 44.98 25.28 -29.35
N LEU A 282 44.04 25.28 -30.30
CA LEU A 282 42.61 25.23 -30.03
C LEU A 282 42.25 23.83 -29.51
N ILE A 283 42.42 23.61 -28.20
CA ILE A 283 41.76 22.50 -27.51
C ILE A 283 40.31 22.90 -27.29
N PHE A 284 39.43 22.44 -28.18
CA PHE A 284 38.00 22.35 -27.92
C PHE A 284 37.82 21.40 -26.71
N LEU A 285 37.73 21.94 -25.50
CA LEU A 285 37.12 21.20 -24.40
C LEU A 285 35.62 21.10 -24.73
N PRO A 286 35.09 19.91 -25.05
CA PRO A 286 33.65 19.76 -25.17
C PRO A 286 33.08 20.15 -23.82
N SER A 287 32.11 21.06 -23.87
CA SER A 287 31.31 21.48 -22.74
C SER A 287 30.98 20.28 -21.88
N VAL A 288 31.22 20.36 -20.57
CA VAL A 288 30.94 19.31 -19.56
C VAL A 288 29.52 18.74 -19.72
N SER A 289 28.60 19.50 -20.31
CA SER A 289 27.29 19.07 -20.77
C SER A 289 27.30 17.88 -21.75
N ILE A 290 28.14 17.87 -22.79
CA ILE A 290 28.16 16.79 -23.80
C ILE A 290 28.73 15.49 -23.22
N LEU A 291 29.71 15.59 -22.31
CA LEU A 291 30.28 14.42 -21.66
C LEU A 291 29.28 13.77 -20.70
N ILE A 292 28.49 14.56 -19.96
CA ILE A 292 27.41 14.02 -19.10
C ILE A 292 26.29 13.41 -19.95
N TYR A 293 25.89 14.05 -21.06
CA TYR A 293 24.90 13.47 -21.96
C TYR A 293 25.39 12.15 -22.59
N LYS A 294 26.66 12.07 -23.00
CA LYS A 294 27.25 10.81 -23.49
C LYS A 294 27.43 9.77 -22.37
N LEU A 295 27.85 10.16 -21.17
CA LEU A 295 28.02 9.23 -20.04
C LEU A 295 26.67 8.64 -19.61
N VAL A 296 25.63 9.46 -19.53
CA VAL A 296 24.27 9.03 -19.17
C VAL A 296 23.68 8.16 -20.28
N TYR A 297 23.86 8.52 -21.56
CA TYR A 297 23.39 7.68 -22.68
C TYR A 297 24.13 6.33 -22.76
N PHE A 298 25.43 6.33 -22.49
CA PHE A 298 26.26 5.11 -22.48
C PHE A 298 25.95 4.22 -21.26
N LEU A 299 25.76 4.80 -20.06
CA LEU A 299 25.29 4.07 -18.89
C LEU A 299 23.88 3.49 -19.09
N PHE A 300 22.96 4.22 -19.74
CA PHE A 300 21.60 3.75 -19.98
C PHE A 300 21.54 2.59 -20.99
N HIS A 301 22.37 2.62 -22.02
CA HIS A 301 22.45 1.51 -23.00
C HIS A 301 23.12 0.28 -22.39
N HIS A 302 24.21 0.47 -21.64
CA HIS A 302 24.97 -0.64 -21.04
C HIS A 302 24.26 -1.31 -19.85
N LEU A 303 23.31 -0.62 -19.20
CA LEU A 303 22.41 -1.20 -18.18
C LEU A 303 21.19 -1.94 -18.77
N ILE A 304 20.81 -1.65 -20.02
CA ILE A 304 19.71 -2.35 -20.72
C ILE A 304 20.21 -3.69 -21.28
N ASP A 305 21.46 -3.77 -21.74
CA ASP A 305 22.04 -5.04 -22.23
C ASP A 305 22.39 -6.03 -21.10
N TYR A 306 22.49 -5.59 -19.83
CA TYR A 306 22.77 -6.46 -18.67
C TYR A 306 21.53 -7.07 -18.01
N LYS A 307 20.32 -6.90 -18.59
CA LYS A 307 19.06 -7.42 -18.03
C LYS A 307 18.28 -8.31 -19.00
N LEU A 308 18.96 -8.84 -20.02
CA LEU A 308 18.43 -9.82 -20.97
C LEU A 308 19.36 -11.05 -21.08
N LEU A 309 19.84 -11.51 -19.92
CA LEU A 309 20.33 -12.86 -19.63
C LEU A 309 19.77 -13.29 -18.27
#